data_AF-A0A1Q6QNK7-F1
#
_entry.id   AF-A0A1Q6QNK7-F1
#
_cell.length_a   1.000
_cell.length_b   1.000
_cell.length_c   1.000
_cell.angle_alpha   90.00
_cell.angle_beta   90.00
_cell.angle_gamma   90.00
#
_symmetry.space_group_name_H-M   'P 1'
#
loop_
_entity.id
_entity.type
_entity.pdbx_description
1 polymer ?
#
loop_
_entity_poly.entity_id
_entity_poly.type
_entity_poly.pdbx_seq_one_letter_code
_entity_poly.pdbx_strand_id
1 'polypeptide(L)'
;MILGITGGSGCGKTTALKAVQDLGGLVLDCDAIYHELLACSPALLAAIGARFPGAVSGSELDRKKLGRLVFSDEKALLDLNRITHRAVKEEVLGRLAHNTSPLAAIDAIALFEGGLAELCQYTVAITAPWEDRISRLMAREGISRDYAEARLRAQHDSRYLALFLTILE
;
A
#
# COMPACT_ATOMS: atom_id res chain seq x y z
N MET A 1 3.06 16.86 -12.14
CA MET A 1 4.06 15.80 -11.92
C MET A 1 3.52 14.84 -10.87
N ILE A 2 3.64 13.54 -11.10
CA ILE A 2 3.18 12.47 -10.23
C ILE A 2 4.41 11.64 -9.85
N LEU A 3 4.68 11.57 -8.55
CA LEU A 3 5.73 10.74 -7.96
C LEU A 3 5.12 9.46 -7.40
N GLY A 4 5.66 8.30 -7.73
CA GLY A 4 5.35 7.06 -7.03
C GLY A 4 6.34 6.86 -5.90
N ILE A 5 5.87 6.82 -4.65
CA ILE A 5 6.71 6.58 -3.49
C ILE A 5 6.41 5.18 -2.98
N THR A 6 7.46 4.38 -2.80
CA THR A 6 7.37 3.05 -2.23
C THR A 6 8.49 2.81 -1.23
N GLY A 7 8.43 1.68 -0.55
CA GLY A 7 9.35 1.33 0.53
C GLY A 7 8.63 0.60 1.65
N GLY A 8 9.29 -0.37 2.25
CA GLY A 8 8.66 -1.17 3.30
C GLY A 8 8.41 -0.38 4.60
N SER A 9 7.83 -1.07 5.57
CA SER A 9 7.59 -0.52 6.89
C SER A 9 8.90 -0.11 7.58
N GLY A 10 8.89 1.01 8.31
CA GLY A 10 10.06 1.54 9.02
C GLY A 10 11.05 2.34 8.16
N CYS A 11 10.88 2.43 6.83
CA CYS A 11 11.82 3.13 5.95
C CYS A 11 11.76 4.67 6.05
N GLY A 12 10.71 5.25 6.61
CA GLY A 12 10.60 6.71 6.73
C GLY A 12 9.87 7.41 5.57
N LYS A 13 9.06 6.68 4.79
CA LYS A 13 8.23 7.25 3.71
C LYS A 13 7.42 8.47 4.14
N THR A 14 6.89 8.47 5.36
CA THR A 14 6.11 9.58 5.93
C THR A 14 6.85 10.92 5.88
N THR A 15 8.18 10.93 6.03
CA THR A 15 8.99 12.15 5.91
C THR A 15 8.98 12.68 4.47
N ALA A 16 9.15 11.79 3.48
CA ALA A 16 9.10 12.18 2.07
C ALA A 16 7.70 12.67 1.64
N LEU A 17 6.65 12.01 2.13
CA LEU A 17 5.26 12.42 1.88
C LEU A 17 4.94 13.77 2.51
N LYS A 18 5.45 14.03 3.71
CA LYS A 18 5.29 15.33 4.36
C LYS A 18 5.97 16.44 3.55
N ALA A 19 7.16 16.20 3.01
CA ALA A 19 7.82 17.16 2.14
C ALA A 19 6.98 17.47 0.87
N VAL A 20 6.30 16.47 0.30
CA VAL A 20 5.35 16.69 -0.81
C VAL A 20 4.19 17.58 -0.38
N GLN A 21 3.59 17.32 0.80
CA GLN A 21 2.49 18.14 1.34
C GLN A 21 2.93 19.57 1.64
N ASP A 22 4.11 19.76 2.23
CA ASP A 22 4.67 21.07 2.58
C ASP A 22 4.92 21.93 1.32
N LEU A 23 5.13 21.29 0.16
CA LEU A 23 5.22 21.93 -1.16
C LEU A 23 3.85 22.18 -1.83
N GLY A 24 2.74 21.94 -1.12
CA GLY A 24 1.38 22.05 -1.66
C GLY A 24 0.97 20.90 -2.58
N GLY A 25 1.69 19.78 -2.53
CA GLY A 25 1.41 18.58 -3.31
C GLY A 25 0.26 17.75 -2.75
N LEU A 26 -0.46 17.06 -3.64
CA LEU A 26 -1.43 16.04 -3.27
C LEU A 26 -0.70 14.75 -2.81
N VAL A 27 -1.10 14.18 -1.68
CA VAL A 27 -0.64 12.84 -1.27
C VAL A 27 -1.80 11.86 -1.31
N LEU A 28 -1.58 10.74 -2.00
CA LEU A 28 -2.49 9.62 -2.15
C LEU A 28 -1.89 8.40 -1.44
N ASP A 29 -2.24 8.23 -0.17
CA ASP A 29 -1.89 7.04 0.61
C ASP A 29 -2.81 5.88 0.21
N CYS A 30 -2.27 4.88 -0.49
CA CYS A 30 -3.06 3.77 -1.01
C CYS A 30 -3.56 2.82 0.09
N ASP A 31 -2.90 2.73 1.24
CA ASP A 31 -3.39 1.95 2.37
C ASP A 31 -4.61 2.65 3.01
N ALA A 32 -4.55 3.98 3.15
CA ALA A 32 -5.68 4.78 3.62
C ALA A 32 -6.87 4.73 2.64
N ILE A 33 -6.61 4.90 1.33
CA ILE A 33 -7.62 4.77 0.28
C ILE A 33 -8.29 3.39 0.33
N TYR A 34 -7.51 2.32 0.46
CA TYR A 34 -8.07 0.97 0.59
C TYR A 34 -9.00 0.86 1.80
N HIS A 35 -8.62 1.40 2.97
CA HIS A 35 -9.46 1.39 4.15
C HIS A 35 -10.73 2.23 4.01
N GLU A 36 -10.67 3.38 3.34
CA GLU A 36 -11.84 4.17 2.99
C GLU A 36 -12.80 3.38 2.09
N LEU A 37 -12.26 2.76 1.02
CA LEU A 37 -13.05 1.95 0.08
C LEU A 37 -13.74 0.76 0.76
N LEU A 38 -13.10 0.13 1.75
CA LEU A 38 -13.75 -0.93 2.52
C LEU A 38 -15.00 -0.45 3.28
N ALA A 39 -15.07 0.83 3.64
CA ALA A 39 -16.23 1.42 4.32
C ALA A 39 -17.27 1.97 3.35
N CYS A 40 -16.86 2.50 2.20
CA CYS A 40 -17.74 3.26 1.31
C CYS A 40 -18.00 2.65 -0.07
N SER A 41 -17.34 1.54 -0.44
CA SER A 41 -17.48 0.91 -1.76
C SER A 41 -18.24 -0.43 -1.70
N PRO A 42 -19.57 -0.43 -1.95
CA PRO A 42 -20.34 -1.66 -2.12
C PRO A 42 -19.79 -2.55 -3.22
N ALA A 43 -19.22 -1.96 -4.29
CA ALA A 43 -18.64 -2.71 -5.40
C ALA A 43 -17.40 -3.52 -4.97
N LEU A 44 -16.50 -2.92 -4.17
CA LEU A 44 -15.34 -3.63 -3.63
C LEU A 44 -15.78 -4.77 -2.70
N LEU A 45 -16.72 -4.48 -1.78
CA LEU A 45 -17.24 -5.49 -0.85
C LEU A 45 -17.95 -6.63 -1.58
N ALA A 46 -18.72 -6.34 -2.64
CA ALA A 46 -19.36 -7.36 -3.46
C ALA A 46 -18.33 -8.23 -4.20
N ALA A 47 -17.28 -7.64 -4.76
CA ALA A 47 -16.21 -8.38 -5.43
C ALA A 47 -15.46 -9.30 -4.44
N ILE A 48 -15.13 -8.81 -3.25
CA ILE A 48 -14.52 -9.62 -2.18
C ILE A 48 -15.48 -10.73 -1.76
N GLY A 49 -16.74 -10.43 -1.48
CA GLY A 49 -17.75 -11.39 -1.03
C GLY A 49 -18.01 -12.50 -2.06
N ALA A 50 -18.00 -12.17 -3.36
CA ALA A 50 -18.14 -13.13 -4.44
C ALA A 50 -16.95 -14.11 -4.50
N ARG A 51 -15.72 -13.61 -4.33
CA ARG A 51 -14.51 -14.45 -4.35
C ARG A 51 -14.28 -15.22 -3.04
N PHE A 52 -14.70 -14.65 -1.92
CA PHE A 52 -14.50 -15.19 -0.57
C PHE A 52 -15.85 -15.28 0.16
N PRO A 53 -16.67 -16.32 -0.14
CA PRO A 53 -18.00 -16.46 0.44
C PRO A 53 -18.00 -16.37 1.97
N GLY A 54 -18.86 -15.48 2.47
CA GLY A 54 -19.03 -15.23 3.90
C GLY A 54 -17.90 -14.43 4.55
N ALA A 55 -16.93 -13.90 3.80
CA ALA A 55 -15.99 -12.89 4.31
C ALA A 55 -16.65 -11.51 4.46
N VAL A 56 -17.76 -11.27 3.76
CA VAL A 56 -18.54 -10.03 3.82
C VAL A 56 -19.95 -10.35 4.33
N SER A 57 -20.45 -9.55 5.26
CA SER A 57 -21.82 -9.62 5.78
C SER A 57 -22.47 -8.25 5.67
N GLY A 58 -23.46 -8.11 4.78
CA GLY A 58 -24.05 -6.82 4.46
C GLY A 58 -23.00 -5.86 3.89
N SER A 59 -22.73 -4.77 4.60
CA SER A 59 -21.72 -3.76 4.25
C SER A 59 -20.43 -3.87 5.07
N GLU A 60 -20.20 -4.99 5.75
CA GLU A 60 -19.06 -5.16 6.65
C GLU A 60 -18.15 -6.33 6.22
N LEU A 61 -16.85 -6.08 6.23
CA LEU A 61 -15.82 -7.08 5.97
C LEU A 61 -15.34 -7.74 7.28
N ASP A 62 -15.50 -9.05 7.42
CA ASP A 62 -14.84 -9.84 8.46
C ASP A 62 -13.36 -10.06 8.08
N ARG A 63 -12.51 -9.13 8.51
CA ARG A 63 -11.05 -9.16 8.27
C ARG A 63 -10.39 -10.41 8.82
N LYS A 64 -10.87 -10.94 9.95
CA LYS A 64 -10.29 -12.13 10.58
C LYS A 64 -10.60 -13.38 9.77
N LYS A 65 -11.82 -13.48 9.24
CA LYS A 65 -12.20 -14.57 8.35
C LYS A 65 -11.52 -14.46 7.00
N LEU A 66 -11.49 -13.27 6.39
CA LEU A 66 -10.74 -13.05 5.14
C LEU A 66 -9.26 -13.41 5.32
N GLY A 67 -8.64 -12.95 6.40
CA GLY A 67 -7.24 -13.27 6.72
C GLY A 67 -6.98 -14.77 6.78
N ARG A 68 -7.85 -15.54 7.44
CA ARG A 68 -7.73 -17.02 7.47
C ARG A 68 -7.85 -17.66 6.09
N LEU A 69 -8.69 -17.12 5.21
CA LEU A 69 -8.87 -17.65 3.86
C LEU A 69 -7.66 -17.41 2.96
N VAL A 70 -6.96 -16.29 3.13
CA VAL A 70 -5.85 -15.90 2.26
C VAL A 70 -4.46 -16.26 2.80
N PHE A 71 -4.31 -16.42 4.12
CA PHE A 71 -3.00 -16.60 4.75
C PHE A 71 -2.29 -17.91 4.34
N SER A 72 -3.04 -18.97 4.08
CA SER A 72 -2.50 -20.30 3.72
C SER A 72 -2.68 -20.67 2.25
N ASP A 73 -3.24 -19.79 1.43
CA ASP A 73 -3.53 -20.03 0.02
C ASP A 73 -3.01 -18.86 -0.82
N GLU A 74 -1.88 -19.09 -1.47
CA GLU A 74 -1.22 -18.10 -2.33
C GLU A 74 -2.14 -17.62 -3.46
N LYS A 75 -2.94 -18.52 -4.06
CA LYS A 75 -3.88 -18.16 -5.11
C LYS A 75 -5.02 -17.31 -4.57
N ALA A 76 -5.51 -17.61 -3.38
CA ALA A 76 -6.48 -16.76 -2.69
C ALA A 76 -5.92 -15.38 -2.38
N LEU A 77 -4.67 -15.28 -1.92
CA LEU A 77 -4.02 -13.99 -1.70
C LEU A 77 -3.84 -13.20 -2.99
N LEU A 78 -3.40 -13.83 -4.08
CA LEU A 78 -3.29 -13.20 -5.40
C LEU A 78 -4.63 -12.69 -5.91
N ASP A 79 -5.71 -13.46 -5.74
CA ASP A 79 -7.05 -13.03 -6.13
C ASP A 79 -7.53 -11.83 -5.30
N LEU A 80 -7.27 -11.83 -3.99
CA LEU A 80 -7.58 -10.68 -3.14
C LEU A 80 -6.80 -9.44 -3.60
N ASN A 81 -5.49 -9.56 -3.78
CA ASN A 81 -4.63 -8.47 -4.24
C ASN A 81 -5.11 -7.89 -5.57
N ARG A 82 -5.48 -8.74 -6.53
CA ARG A 82 -6.02 -8.26 -7.83
C ARG A 82 -7.31 -7.45 -7.66
N ILE A 83 -8.22 -7.90 -6.80
CA ILE A 83 -9.48 -7.19 -6.52
C ILE A 83 -9.19 -5.83 -5.88
N THR A 84 -8.34 -5.80 -4.85
CA THR A 84 -8.04 -4.58 -4.09
C THR A 84 -7.21 -3.59 -4.92
N HIS A 85 -6.20 -4.06 -5.64
CA HIS A 85 -5.35 -3.23 -6.51
C HIS A 85 -6.18 -2.51 -7.57
N ARG A 86 -7.11 -3.21 -8.21
CA ARG A 86 -8.01 -2.61 -9.20
C ARG A 86 -8.82 -1.47 -8.59
N ALA A 87 -9.49 -1.72 -7.46
CA ALA A 87 -10.34 -0.71 -6.81
C ALA A 87 -9.52 0.51 -6.36
N VAL A 88 -8.33 0.30 -5.79
CA VAL A 88 -7.43 1.39 -5.38
C VAL A 88 -6.94 2.18 -6.58
N LYS A 89 -6.54 1.53 -7.69
CA LYS A 89 -6.08 2.21 -8.90
C LYS A 89 -7.19 3.06 -9.53
N GLU A 90 -8.43 2.56 -9.56
CA GLU A 90 -9.59 3.31 -10.04
C GLU A 90 -9.84 4.58 -9.19
N GLU A 91 -9.77 4.46 -7.85
CA GLU A 91 -9.93 5.60 -6.95
C GLU A 91 -8.78 6.61 -7.06
N VAL A 92 -7.53 6.14 -7.17
CA VAL A 92 -6.36 7.01 -7.40
C VAL A 92 -6.51 7.80 -8.69
N LEU A 93 -6.93 7.17 -9.79
CA LEU A 93 -7.21 7.87 -11.06
C LEU A 93 -8.29 8.94 -10.88
N GLY A 94 -9.36 8.63 -10.15
CA GLY A 94 -10.43 9.57 -9.83
C GLY A 94 -9.90 10.80 -9.08
N ARG A 95 -9.09 10.61 -8.04
CA ARG A 95 -8.50 11.72 -7.27
C ARG A 95 -7.51 12.54 -8.08
N LEU A 96 -6.69 11.89 -8.91
CA LEU A 96 -5.74 12.56 -9.81
C LEU A 96 -6.45 13.42 -10.87
N ALA A 97 -7.58 12.95 -11.41
CA ALA A 97 -8.35 13.71 -12.39
C ALA A 97 -8.91 15.04 -11.84
N HIS A 98 -9.12 15.13 -10.53
CA HIS A 98 -9.59 16.35 -9.85
C HIS A 98 -8.46 17.14 -9.17
N ASN A 99 -7.21 16.69 -9.28
CA ASN A 99 -6.07 17.35 -8.67
C ASN A 99 -5.68 18.61 -9.46
N THR A 100 -5.59 19.75 -8.78
CA THR A 100 -5.09 21.01 -9.34
C THR A 100 -3.65 21.32 -8.97
N SER A 101 -3.06 20.56 -8.05
CA SER A 101 -1.67 20.76 -7.63
C SER A 101 -0.69 20.34 -8.72
N PRO A 102 0.40 21.10 -8.96
CA PRO A 102 1.45 20.72 -9.90
C PRO A 102 2.21 19.45 -9.47
N LEU A 103 2.05 19.02 -8.22
CA LEU A 103 2.71 17.85 -7.64
C LEU A 103 1.69 16.90 -7.00
N ALA A 104 1.81 15.61 -7.28
CA ALA A 104 1.13 14.55 -6.56
C ALA A 104 2.11 13.44 -6.19
N ALA A 105 1.88 12.75 -5.07
CA ALA A 105 2.58 11.54 -4.68
C ALA A 105 1.60 10.41 -4.42
N ILE A 106 1.86 9.25 -5.02
CA ILE A 106 1.16 7.99 -4.77
C ILE A 106 2.04 7.16 -3.83
N ASP A 107 1.61 6.94 -2.59
CA ASP A 107 2.30 6.04 -1.66
C ASP A 107 1.69 4.64 -1.69
N ALA A 108 2.46 3.66 -2.15
CA ALA A 108 2.03 2.27 -2.15
C ALA A 108 3.21 1.32 -1.95
N ILE A 109 3.05 0.35 -1.04
CA ILE A 109 4.02 -0.76 -0.92
C ILE A 109 3.98 -1.62 -2.19
N ALA A 110 2.79 -1.91 -2.70
CA ALA A 110 2.58 -2.68 -3.93
C ALA A 110 2.48 -1.78 -5.18
N LEU A 111 3.37 -0.77 -5.28
CA LEU A 111 3.30 0.26 -6.33
C LEU A 111 3.37 -0.32 -7.74
N PHE A 112 4.17 -1.37 -7.94
CA PHE A 112 4.38 -1.99 -9.25
C PHE A 112 3.34 -3.07 -9.54
N GLU A 113 3.07 -3.94 -8.57
CA GLU A 113 2.12 -5.04 -8.64
C GLU A 113 0.67 -4.53 -8.75
N GLY A 114 0.40 -3.36 -8.17
CA GLY A 114 -0.87 -2.64 -8.32
C GLY A 114 -0.99 -1.87 -9.64
N GLY A 115 0.07 -1.81 -10.45
CA GLY A 115 0.12 -1.04 -11.70
C GLY A 115 0.02 0.47 -11.49
N LEU A 116 0.28 0.97 -10.28
CA LEU A 116 0.23 2.40 -9.95
C LEU A 116 1.49 3.13 -10.44
N ALA A 117 2.62 2.42 -10.56
CA ALA A 117 3.85 2.93 -11.16
C ALA A 117 3.64 3.48 -12.58
N GLU A 118 2.72 2.90 -13.36
CA GLU A 118 2.37 3.36 -14.72
C GLU A 118 1.78 4.77 -14.75
N LEU A 119 1.24 5.25 -13.62
CA LEU A 119 0.68 6.60 -13.48
C LEU A 119 1.74 7.65 -13.14
N CYS A 120 2.94 7.20 -12.74
CA CYS A 120 3.98 8.04 -12.17
C CYS A 120 4.98 8.48 -13.25
N GLN A 121 5.42 9.74 -13.20
CA GLN A 121 6.52 10.23 -14.04
C GLN A 121 7.87 9.80 -13.46
N TYR A 122 7.98 9.79 -12.14
CA TYR A 122 9.15 9.28 -11.43
C TYR A 122 8.71 8.41 -10.27
N THR A 123 9.55 7.46 -9.91
CA THR A 123 9.30 6.53 -8.83
C THR A 123 10.51 6.51 -7.90
N VAL A 124 10.25 6.49 -6.59
CA VAL A 124 11.26 6.63 -5.54
C VAL A 124 11.04 5.53 -4.51
N ALA A 125 12.07 4.71 -4.30
CA ALA A 125 12.10 3.76 -3.19
C ALA A 125 12.78 4.41 -1.99
N ILE A 126 12.06 4.55 -0.89
CA ILE A 126 12.64 4.93 0.40
C ILE A 126 13.08 3.65 1.10
N THR A 127 14.38 3.56 1.36
CA THR A 127 14.99 2.42 2.04
C THR A 127 15.58 2.85 3.38
N ALA A 128 15.90 1.88 4.22
CA ALA A 128 16.63 2.09 5.46
C ALA A 128 17.28 0.75 5.87
N PRO A 129 18.37 0.79 6.65
CA PRO A 129 18.97 -0.41 7.23
C PRO A 129 17.94 -1.26 7.98
N TRP A 130 18.09 -2.58 7.91
CA TRP A 130 17.16 -3.54 8.49
C TRP A 130 16.90 -3.29 9.99
N GLU A 131 17.97 -3.09 10.77
CA GLU A 131 17.88 -2.86 12.22
C GLU A 131 17.22 -1.52 12.56
N ASP A 132 17.42 -0.48 11.74
CA ASP A 132 16.74 0.81 11.92
C ASP A 132 15.23 0.67 11.71
N ARG A 133 14.83 -0.11 10.68
CA ARG A 133 13.41 -0.37 10.40
C ARG A 133 12.74 -1.11 11.54
N ILE A 134 13.39 -2.14 12.09
CA ILE A 134 12.92 -2.90 13.26
C ILE A 134 12.77 -1.96 14.46
N SER A 135 13.83 -1.22 14.79
CA SER A 135 13.86 -0.33 15.96
C SER A 135 12.74 0.71 15.89
N ARG A 136 12.54 1.32 14.72
CA ARG A 136 11.45 2.29 14.47
C ARG A 136 10.07 1.66 14.60
N LEU A 137 9.88 0.45 14.08
CA LEU A 137 8.62 -0.28 14.17
C LEU A 137 8.26 -0.62 15.62
N MET A 138 9.21 -1.16 16.38
CA MET A 138 9.03 -1.48 17.79
C MET A 138 8.70 -0.22 18.59
N ALA A 139 9.45 0.87 18.38
CA ALA A 139 9.24 2.13 19.11
C ALA A 139 7.87 2.78 18.79
N ARG A 140 7.43 2.72 17.52
CA ARG A 140 6.17 3.34 17.08
C ARG A 140 4.94 2.55 17.52
N GLU A 141 4.99 1.23 17.45
CA GLU A 141 3.80 0.37 17.58
C GLU A 141 3.79 -0.48 18.86
N GLY A 142 4.87 -0.47 19.65
CA GLY A 142 4.97 -1.26 20.87
C GLY A 142 4.99 -2.77 20.64
N ILE A 143 5.42 -3.22 19.45
CA ILE A 143 5.45 -4.63 19.05
C ILE A 143 6.78 -5.31 19.40
N SER A 144 6.78 -6.64 19.50
CA SER A 144 8.00 -7.42 19.70
C SER A 144 8.91 -7.39 18.47
N ARG A 145 10.21 -7.64 18.68
CA ARG A 145 11.19 -7.78 17.59
C ARG A 145 10.75 -8.87 16.60
N ASP A 146 10.37 -10.04 17.10
CA ASP A 146 9.96 -11.17 16.25
C ASP A 146 8.77 -10.80 15.36
N TYR A 147 7.81 -10.05 15.90
CA TYR A 147 6.64 -9.60 15.13
C TYR A 147 7.04 -8.52 14.09
N ALA A 148 7.91 -7.58 14.46
CA ALA A 148 8.44 -6.59 13.53
C ALA A 148 9.19 -7.27 12.37
N GLU A 149 10.07 -8.22 12.67
CA GLU A 149 10.82 -9.00 11.68
C GLU A 149 9.89 -9.79 10.75
N ALA A 150 8.88 -10.47 11.30
CA ALA A 150 7.90 -11.20 10.50
C ALA A 150 7.18 -10.28 9.50
N ARG A 151 6.80 -9.07 9.95
CA ARG A 151 6.16 -8.06 9.08
C ARG A 151 7.10 -7.56 7.99
N LEU A 152 8.37 -7.35 8.30
CA LEU A 152 9.36 -6.93 7.30
C LEU A 152 9.66 -8.02 6.28
N ARG A 153 9.73 -9.30 6.69
CA ARG A 153 9.93 -10.45 5.80
C ARG A 153 8.76 -10.69 4.85
N ALA A 154 7.56 -10.29 5.23
CA ALA A 154 6.35 -10.39 4.39
C ALA A 154 6.30 -9.34 3.25
N GLN A 155 7.26 -8.40 3.22
CA GLN A 155 7.36 -7.36 2.20
C GLN A 155 8.52 -7.64 1.25
N HIS A 156 8.46 -7.09 0.04
CA HIS A 156 9.60 -7.11 -0.86
C HIS A 156 10.80 -6.36 -0.26
N ASP A 157 12.00 -6.90 -0.49
CA ASP A 157 13.25 -6.29 -0.04
C ASP A 157 13.75 -5.21 -1.00
N SER A 158 14.85 -4.54 -0.65
CA SER A 158 15.43 -3.49 -1.49
C SER A 158 15.93 -4.01 -2.85
N ARG A 159 16.31 -5.29 -2.95
CA ARG A 159 16.77 -5.88 -4.22
C ARG A 159 15.62 -6.02 -5.20
N TYR A 160 14.43 -6.36 -4.71
CA TYR A 160 13.23 -6.35 -5.53
C TYR A 160 12.95 -4.95 -6.08
N LEU A 161 13.04 -3.92 -5.24
CA LEU A 161 12.82 -2.52 -5.68
C LEU A 161 13.88 -2.05 -6.68
N ALA A 162 15.13 -2.54 -6.58
CA ALA A 162 16.20 -2.26 -7.53
C ALA A 162 15.90 -2.76 -8.95
N LEU A 163 14.99 -3.73 -9.12
CA LEU A 163 14.57 -4.20 -10.45
C LEU A 163 13.78 -3.14 -11.22
N PHE A 164 13.19 -2.20 -10.50
CA PHE A 164 12.29 -1.20 -11.09
C PHE A 164 12.81 0.23 -10.95
N LEU A 165 13.82 0.47 -10.10
CA LEU A 165 14.21 1.82 -9.66
C LEU A 165 15.72 2.00 -9.53
N THR A 166 16.16 3.24 -9.74
CA THR A 166 17.44 3.72 -9.20
C THR A 166 17.26 3.99 -7.71
N ILE A 167 17.98 3.24 -6.87
CA ILE A 167 17.92 3.41 -5.41
C ILE A 167 18.79 4.62 -5.04
N LEU A 168 18.19 5.58 -4.32
CA LEU A 168 18.93 6.63 -3.62
C LEU A 168 19.08 6.17 -2.16
N GLU A 169 20.32 5.89 -1.74
CA GLU A 169 20.67 5.53 -0.35
C GLU A 169 20.89 6.77 0.52
#